data_AF-A0A968LE97-F1
#
_entry.id   AF-A0A968LE97-F1
#
_cell.length_a   1.000
_cell.length_b   1.000
_cell.length_c   1.000
_cell.angle_alpha   90.00
_cell.angle_beta   90.00
_cell.angle_gamma   90.00
#
_symmetry.space_group_name_H-M   'P 1'
#
loop_
_entity.id
_entity.type
_entity.pdbx_description
1 polymer ?
#
loop_
_entity_poly.entity_id
_entity_poly.type
_entity_poly.pdbx_seq_one_letter_code
_entity_poly.pdbx_strand_id
1 'polypeptide(L)'
;MTQTLTATQHKKGYIKNSSLTLISLAAVFFPRVLISLRAPSLINFVHFALVPLACFSTLSSARIKDRKQIAASKSILTGLFFMLIIVLASALINDAGIVNAILSFLLLTEPFIFLLALISLPLSPENFTRFRAWIFRFAFANIIFCYIQRYLFNRQTEAGLEDNINGVFIGGGAGHVVGASISITFGVYYLFALKSKPLFIRVLVFLAIFNQIIISDTKQVLLAVMAAYVLLQIVNLKDPVKSCLYLVVGSVFLVLFYWAIYNFEALSGFTTWIRPEIYGPDGEATKLKFAAFRIVSSYSNSPLNWLLGIGPGHTVGRLGGWMLESYKELLLPLGATIHPASQAVWQAVVDSWLGDQSSMFSPLFGWAGIWGDLGILGLGAYLYLSFLIWTNICSGNISRLLVLSAFVFGCILSQLEEPAYMMFLAAIVGLEWHEQRHKNFTKVVITRT
;
A
#
# COMPACT_ATOMS: atom_id res chain seq x y z
N MET A 1 2.98 -56.54 -12.95
CA MET A 1 3.46 -55.52 -13.90
C MET A 1 3.88 -54.29 -13.11
N THR A 2 5.17 -54.18 -12.88
CA THR A 2 5.80 -53.14 -12.07
C THR A 2 6.01 -51.91 -12.96
N GLN A 3 5.18 -50.88 -12.81
CA GLN A 3 5.38 -49.61 -13.52
C GLN A 3 6.56 -48.86 -12.90
N THR A 4 7.70 -48.94 -13.57
CA THR A 4 8.85 -48.07 -13.35
C THR A 4 8.47 -46.64 -13.71
N LEU A 5 8.32 -45.80 -12.69
CA LEU A 5 8.21 -44.34 -12.84
C LEU A 5 9.52 -43.83 -13.45
N THR A 6 9.48 -43.49 -14.73
CA THR A 6 10.57 -42.80 -15.41
C THR A 6 10.75 -41.43 -14.79
N ALA A 7 11.90 -41.22 -14.17
CA ALA A 7 12.33 -39.92 -13.66
C ALA A 7 12.36 -38.91 -14.81
N THR A 8 11.43 -37.97 -14.79
CA THR A 8 11.41 -36.88 -15.76
C THR A 8 12.62 -35.99 -15.50
N GLN A 9 13.48 -35.87 -16.53
CA GLN A 9 14.65 -34.99 -16.52
C GLN A 9 14.21 -33.56 -16.16
N HIS A 10 14.66 -33.08 -15.01
CA HIS A 10 14.56 -31.68 -14.64
C HIS A 10 15.33 -30.83 -15.66
N LYS A 11 14.61 -30.16 -16.57
CA LYS A 11 15.21 -29.10 -17.38
C LYS A 11 15.72 -28.00 -16.43
N LYS A 12 17.04 -27.95 -16.25
CA LYS A 12 17.78 -26.88 -15.58
C LYS A 12 17.64 -25.61 -16.43
N GLY A 13 16.91 -24.60 -15.94
CA GLY A 13 16.95 -23.27 -16.56
C GLY A 13 15.77 -22.34 -16.31
N TYR A 14 14.57 -22.83 -15.95
CA TYR A 14 13.42 -21.94 -15.75
C TYR A 14 13.30 -21.47 -14.29
N ILE A 15 13.38 -20.15 -14.07
CA ILE A 15 12.97 -19.52 -12.82
C ILE A 15 11.49 -19.87 -12.60
N LYS A 16 11.17 -20.48 -11.46
CA LYS A 16 9.77 -20.79 -11.12
C LYS A 16 8.98 -19.49 -10.96
N ASN A 17 7.74 -19.44 -11.41
CA ASN A 17 6.89 -18.24 -11.31
C ASN A 17 6.74 -17.72 -9.87
N SER A 18 6.72 -18.63 -8.88
CA SER A 18 6.72 -18.25 -7.46
C SER A 18 7.98 -17.49 -7.05
N SER A 19 9.14 -17.88 -7.58
CA SER A 19 10.39 -17.15 -7.38
C SER A 19 10.35 -15.79 -8.10
N LEU A 20 9.84 -15.72 -9.32
CA LEU A 20 9.71 -14.45 -10.06
C LEU A 20 8.79 -13.45 -9.33
N THR A 21 7.70 -13.96 -8.74
CA THR A 21 6.79 -13.17 -7.90
C THR A 21 7.49 -12.66 -6.63
N LEU A 22 8.28 -13.52 -5.95
CA LEU A 22 9.09 -13.08 -4.79
C LEU A 22 10.16 -12.06 -5.16
N ILE A 23 10.82 -12.24 -6.30
CA ILE A 23 11.83 -11.30 -6.83
C ILE A 23 11.18 -9.95 -7.13
N SER A 24 9.97 -9.95 -7.69
CA SER A 24 9.21 -8.71 -7.93
C SER A 24 8.94 -7.96 -6.62
N LEU A 25 8.51 -8.67 -5.57
CA LEU A 25 8.31 -8.06 -4.25
C LEU A 25 9.63 -7.56 -3.64
N ALA A 26 10.73 -8.31 -3.81
CA ALA A 26 12.06 -7.91 -3.33
C ALA A 26 12.58 -6.65 -4.05
N ALA A 27 12.33 -6.53 -5.36
CA ALA A 27 12.73 -5.39 -6.17
C ALA A 27 12.04 -4.08 -5.76
N VAL A 28 10.91 -4.18 -5.06
CA VAL A 28 10.25 -3.03 -4.44
C VAL A 28 10.76 -2.75 -3.02
N PHE A 29 11.06 -3.80 -2.25
CA PHE A 29 11.43 -3.66 -0.83
C PHE A 29 12.86 -3.14 -0.61
N PHE A 30 13.82 -3.68 -1.36
CA PHE A 30 15.25 -3.46 -1.09
C PHE A 30 16.00 -2.50 -2.03
N PRO A 31 15.40 -1.85 -3.05
CA PRO A 31 16.20 -1.06 -3.99
C PRO A 31 16.88 0.13 -3.30
N ARG A 32 16.23 0.75 -2.29
CA ARG A 32 16.80 1.84 -1.50
C ARG A 32 17.98 1.42 -0.61
N VAL A 33 17.96 0.20 -0.09
CA VAL A 33 19.12 -0.37 0.63
C VAL A 33 20.30 -0.50 -0.34
N LEU A 34 20.05 -0.98 -1.57
CA LEU A 34 21.10 -1.10 -2.59
C LEU A 34 21.62 0.27 -3.04
N ILE A 35 20.75 1.27 -3.18
CA ILE A 35 21.16 2.65 -3.51
C ILE A 35 22.00 3.25 -2.39
N SER A 36 21.68 2.97 -1.12
CA SER A 36 22.52 3.38 0.02
C SER A 36 23.93 2.75 -0.05
N LEU A 37 24.06 1.61 -0.74
CA LEU A 37 25.33 0.96 -1.06
C LEU A 37 25.91 1.40 -2.42
N ARG A 38 25.48 2.56 -2.95
CA ARG A 38 25.92 3.18 -4.21
C ARG A 38 25.45 2.46 -5.49
N ALA A 39 24.41 1.62 -5.43
CA ALA A 39 23.75 1.15 -6.64
C ALA A 39 23.05 2.31 -7.38
N PRO A 40 22.92 2.24 -8.72
CA PRO A 40 22.28 3.31 -9.49
C PRO A 40 20.79 3.42 -9.16
N SER A 41 20.27 4.65 -9.17
CA SER A 41 18.86 4.97 -8.86
C SER A 41 17.84 4.26 -9.75
N LEU A 42 18.25 3.84 -10.96
CA LEU A 42 17.44 3.05 -11.90
C LEU A 42 16.89 1.75 -11.26
N ILE A 43 17.58 1.20 -10.24
CA ILE A 43 17.10 -0.01 -9.56
C ILE A 43 15.74 0.18 -8.86
N ASN A 44 15.38 1.43 -8.47
CA ASN A 44 14.06 1.75 -7.93
C ASN A 44 12.93 1.54 -8.95
N PHE A 45 13.22 1.42 -10.25
CA PHE A 45 12.23 1.28 -11.31
C PHE A 45 12.11 -0.15 -11.83
N VAL A 46 12.98 -1.07 -11.40
CA VAL A 46 13.05 -2.44 -11.94
C VAL A 46 11.74 -3.20 -11.70
N HIS A 47 11.03 -2.90 -10.61
CA HIS A 47 9.77 -3.54 -10.29
C HIS A 47 8.67 -3.28 -11.34
N PHE A 48 8.68 -2.10 -11.99
CA PHE A 48 7.75 -1.75 -13.07
C PHE A 48 7.81 -2.71 -14.26
N ALA A 49 8.95 -3.36 -14.48
CA ALA A 49 9.07 -4.43 -15.47
C ALA A 49 8.77 -5.80 -14.85
N LEU A 50 9.34 -6.09 -13.67
CA LEU A 50 9.23 -7.42 -13.06
C LEU A 50 7.81 -7.81 -12.69
N VAL A 51 6.97 -6.89 -12.20
CA VAL A 51 5.60 -7.19 -11.77
C VAL A 51 4.71 -7.60 -12.94
N PRO A 52 4.62 -6.83 -14.06
CA PRO A 52 3.93 -7.29 -15.27
C PRO A 52 4.49 -8.58 -15.83
N LEU A 53 5.83 -8.75 -15.86
CA LEU A 53 6.46 -9.98 -16.35
C LEU A 53 6.09 -11.20 -15.50
N ALA A 54 6.07 -11.07 -14.17
CA ALA A 54 5.64 -12.12 -13.26
C ALA A 54 4.18 -12.50 -13.48
N CYS A 55 3.32 -11.51 -13.68
CA CYS A 55 1.90 -11.73 -13.98
C CYS A 55 1.71 -12.41 -15.32
N PHE A 56 2.32 -11.89 -16.39
CA PHE A 56 2.25 -12.47 -17.73
C PHE A 56 2.76 -13.92 -17.74
N SER A 57 3.97 -14.16 -17.22
CA SER A 57 4.56 -15.50 -17.12
C SER A 57 3.66 -16.47 -16.36
N THR A 58 3.06 -16.01 -15.25
CA THR A 58 2.13 -16.82 -14.47
C THR A 58 0.86 -17.13 -15.26
N LEU A 59 0.20 -16.13 -15.86
CA LEU A 59 -1.04 -16.34 -16.62
C LEU A 59 -0.83 -17.25 -17.84
N SER A 60 0.29 -17.10 -18.55
CA SER A 60 0.61 -17.92 -19.73
C SER A 60 0.90 -19.39 -19.39
N SER A 61 1.37 -19.68 -18.18
CA SER A 61 1.74 -21.04 -17.76
C SER A 61 0.76 -21.68 -16.78
N ALA A 62 -0.12 -20.89 -16.16
CA ALA A 62 -1.06 -21.38 -15.18
C ALA A 62 -2.18 -22.18 -15.83
N ARG A 63 -2.28 -23.47 -15.46
CA ARG A 63 -3.38 -24.35 -15.85
C ARG A 63 -4.50 -24.28 -14.82
N ILE A 64 -5.11 -23.10 -14.67
CA ILE A 64 -6.19 -22.89 -13.69
C ILE A 64 -7.45 -23.63 -14.16
N LYS A 65 -7.96 -24.53 -13.32
CA LYS A 65 -9.23 -25.26 -13.59
C LYS A 65 -10.42 -24.69 -12.82
N ASP A 66 -10.20 -23.86 -11.81
CA ASP A 66 -11.27 -23.31 -10.99
C ASP A 66 -11.97 -22.15 -11.70
N ARG A 67 -13.27 -22.32 -11.97
CA ARG A 67 -14.13 -21.32 -12.61
C ARG A 67 -14.20 -20.01 -11.84
N LYS A 68 -14.22 -20.04 -10.49
CA LYS A 68 -14.28 -18.82 -9.67
C LYS A 68 -13.00 -18.01 -9.79
N GLN A 69 -11.86 -18.69 -9.75
CA GLN A 69 -10.55 -18.08 -9.94
C GLN A 69 -10.42 -17.46 -11.33
N ILE A 70 -10.85 -18.17 -12.39
CA ILE A 70 -10.85 -17.64 -13.76
C ILE A 70 -11.74 -16.39 -13.87
N ALA A 71 -12.95 -16.43 -13.30
CA ALA A 71 -13.86 -15.29 -13.32
C ALA A 71 -13.24 -14.08 -12.60
N ALA A 72 -12.68 -14.28 -11.41
CA ALA A 72 -12.00 -13.22 -10.67
C ALA A 72 -10.82 -12.63 -11.46
N SER A 73 -9.97 -13.49 -12.05
CA SER A 73 -8.85 -13.05 -12.88
C SER A 73 -9.31 -12.23 -14.09
N LYS A 74 -10.38 -12.67 -14.77
CA LYS A 74 -10.97 -11.92 -15.91
C LYS A 74 -11.51 -10.57 -15.48
N SER A 75 -12.26 -10.51 -14.38
CA SER A 75 -12.80 -9.24 -13.87
C SER A 75 -11.69 -8.25 -13.52
N ILE A 76 -10.61 -8.71 -12.86
CA ILE A 76 -9.45 -7.86 -12.53
C ILE A 76 -8.78 -7.37 -13.82
N LEU A 77 -8.54 -8.24 -14.80
CA LEU A 77 -7.98 -7.84 -16.11
C LEU A 77 -8.83 -6.79 -16.82
N THR A 78 -10.16 -6.95 -16.81
CA THR A 78 -11.07 -5.97 -17.39
C THR A 78 -11.00 -4.63 -16.65
N GLY A 79 -10.95 -4.64 -15.31
CA GLY A 79 -10.76 -3.42 -14.53
C GLY A 79 -9.43 -2.72 -14.81
N LEU A 80 -8.34 -3.49 -14.95
CA LEU A 80 -7.02 -2.98 -15.33
C LEU A 80 -7.04 -2.34 -16.72
N PHE A 81 -7.73 -2.96 -17.67
CA PHE A 81 -7.89 -2.43 -19.01
C PHE A 81 -8.67 -1.11 -19.02
N PHE A 82 -9.76 -1.00 -18.24
CA PHE A 82 -10.49 0.27 -18.10
C PHE A 82 -9.62 1.36 -17.48
N MET A 83 -8.85 1.03 -16.44
CA MET A 83 -7.92 1.98 -15.82
C MET A 83 -6.87 2.47 -16.85
N LEU A 84 -6.34 1.57 -17.68
CA LEU A 84 -5.39 1.93 -18.74
C LEU A 84 -6.01 2.91 -19.75
N ILE A 85 -7.24 2.67 -20.21
CA ILE A 85 -7.94 3.58 -21.12
C ILE A 85 -8.08 4.96 -20.50
N ILE A 86 -8.47 5.04 -19.22
CA ILE A 86 -8.65 6.32 -18.52
C ILE A 86 -7.33 7.08 -18.39
N VAL A 87 -6.24 6.39 -18.03
CA VAL A 87 -4.92 7.01 -17.92
C VAL A 87 -4.43 7.53 -19.27
N LEU A 88 -4.61 6.76 -20.34
CA LEU A 88 -4.23 7.19 -21.70
C LEU A 88 -5.09 8.36 -22.19
N ALA A 89 -6.41 8.33 -21.92
CA ALA A 89 -7.32 9.43 -22.27
C ALA A 89 -6.97 10.72 -21.50
N SER A 90 -6.70 10.60 -20.20
CA SER A 90 -6.23 11.72 -19.38
C SER A 90 -4.90 12.29 -19.89
N ALA A 91 -3.94 11.43 -20.23
CA ALA A 91 -2.66 11.87 -20.78
C ALA A 91 -2.83 12.62 -22.09
N LEU A 92 -3.64 12.08 -23.01
CA LEU A 92 -3.87 12.69 -24.32
C LEU A 92 -4.56 14.05 -24.24
N ILE A 93 -5.55 14.21 -23.37
CA ILE A 93 -6.31 15.47 -23.23
C ILE A 93 -5.48 16.57 -22.57
N ASN A 94 -4.51 16.20 -21.74
CA ASN A 94 -3.72 17.14 -20.93
C ASN A 94 -2.26 17.23 -21.37
N ASP A 95 -1.94 16.75 -22.57
CA ASP A 95 -0.59 16.72 -23.13
C ASP A 95 0.47 16.15 -22.16
N ALA A 96 0.07 15.17 -21.34
CA ALA A 96 1.01 14.52 -20.43
C ALA A 96 1.88 13.53 -21.19
N GLY A 97 3.16 13.47 -20.82
CA GLY A 97 4.13 12.58 -21.45
C GLY A 97 3.71 11.11 -21.41
N ILE A 98 4.11 10.33 -22.42
CA ILE A 98 3.84 8.88 -22.43
C ILE A 98 4.47 8.17 -21.21
N VAL A 99 5.62 8.67 -20.75
CA VAL A 99 6.28 8.20 -19.52
C VAL A 99 5.38 8.42 -18.32
N ASN A 100 4.71 9.57 -18.23
CA ASN A 100 3.76 9.85 -17.16
C ASN A 100 2.61 8.86 -17.17
N ALA A 101 2.02 8.60 -18.34
CA ALA A 101 0.93 7.65 -18.49
C ALA A 101 1.33 6.23 -18.05
N ILE A 102 2.49 5.75 -18.50
CA ILE A 102 3.00 4.41 -18.14
C ILE A 102 3.27 4.32 -16.64
N LEU A 103 3.99 5.28 -16.07
CA LEU A 103 4.37 5.25 -14.65
C LEU A 103 3.15 5.43 -13.74
N SER A 104 2.22 6.34 -14.07
CA SER A 104 0.99 6.54 -13.30
C SER A 104 0.13 5.27 -13.32
N PHE A 105 -0.05 4.67 -14.49
CA PHE A 105 -0.75 3.39 -14.62
C PHE A 105 -0.11 2.31 -13.74
N LEU A 106 1.21 2.13 -13.82
CA LEU A 106 1.89 1.08 -13.06
C LEU A 106 1.88 1.35 -11.55
N LEU A 107 2.16 2.59 -11.11
CA LEU A 107 2.10 2.96 -9.68
C LEU A 107 0.74 2.64 -9.04
N LEU A 108 -0.35 2.91 -9.76
CA LEU A 108 -1.71 2.63 -9.29
C LEU A 108 -2.09 1.15 -9.43
N THR A 109 -1.60 0.46 -10.46
CA THR A 109 -2.11 -0.86 -10.83
C THR A 109 -1.23 -2.05 -10.45
N GLU A 110 0.04 -1.83 -10.15
CA GLU A 110 0.98 -2.85 -9.69
C GLU A 110 0.45 -3.77 -8.59
N PRO A 111 -0.16 -3.28 -7.48
CA PRO A 111 -0.69 -4.19 -6.46
C PRO A 111 -1.77 -5.13 -7.00
N PHE A 112 -2.60 -4.69 -7.95
CA PHE A 112 -3.62 -5.52 -8.57
C PHE A 112 -3.03 -6.50 -9.57
N ILE A 113 -2.05 -6.08 -10.38
CA ILE A 113 -1.30 -6.95 -11.30
C ILE A 113 -0.54 -8.04 -10.51
N PHE A 114 0.09 -7.65 -9.42
CA PHE A 114 0.79 -8.57 -8.52
C PHE A 114 -0.16 -9.55 -7.83
N LEU A 115 -1.30 -9.07 -7.31
CA LEU A 115 -2.31 -9.93 -6.72
C LEU A 115 -2.87 -10.91 -7.75
N LEU A 116 -3.12 -10.46 -8.98
CA LEU A 116 -3.55 -11.30 -10.10
C LEU A 116 -2.55 -12.42 -10.40
N ALA A 117 -1.25 -12.10 -10.41
CA ALA A 117 -0.19 -13.09 -10.52
C ALA A 117 -0.29 -14.09 -9.35
N LEU A 118 -0.36 -13.59 -8.12
CA LEU A 118 -0.33 -14.40 -6.91
C LEU A 118 -1.52 -15.36 -6.81
N ILE A 119 -2.75 -14.91 -7.07
CA ILE A 119 -3.92 -15.80 -7.06
C ILE A 119 -3.88 -16.81 -8.21
N SER A 120 -3.17 -16.51 -9.30
CA SER A 120 -3.03 -17.40 -10.45
C SER A 120 -1.92 -18.45 -10.28
N LEU A 121 -1.06 -18.32 -9.26
CA LEU A 121 0.02 -19.26 -8.98
C LEU A 121 -0.52 -20.61 -8.47
N PRO A 122 -0.13 -21.75 -9.07
CA PRO A 122 -0.40 -23.07 -8.51
C PRO A 122 0.60 -23.40 -7.39
N LEU A 123 0.32 -22.95 -6.17
CA LEU A 123 1.19 -23.22 -5.01
C LEU A 123 0.86 -24.59 -4.38
N SER A 124 1.86 -25.48 -4.29
CA SER A 124 1.77 -26.64 -3.40
C SER A 124 1.92 -26.20 -1.93
N PRO A 125 1.49 -27.00 -0.95
CA PRO A 125 1.61 -26.64 0.48
C PRO A 125 3.04 -26.27 0.92
N GLU A 126 4.05 -26.96 0.38
CA GLU A 126 5.46 -26.71 0.66
C GLU A 126 5.92 -25.39 0.06
N ASN A 127 5.56 -25.14 -1.21
CA ASN A 127 5.89 -23.91 -1.91
C ASN A 127 5.16 -22.71 -1.29
N PHE A 128 3.92 -22.88 -0.86
CA PHE A 128 3.15 -21.89 -0.12
C PHE A 128 3.86 -21.52 1.20
N THR A 129 4.28 -22.52 1.98
CA THR A 129 4.99 -22.30 3.24
C THR A 129 6.31 -21.56 3.04
N ARG A 130 7.07 -21.92 1.99
CA ARG A 130 8.31 -21.23 1.61
C ARG A 130 8.02 -19.79 1.17
N PHE A 131 7.00 -19.57 0.35
CA PHE A 131 6.62 -18.24 -0.13
C PHE A 131 6.23 -17.32 1.03
N ARG A 132 5.37 -17.81 1.94
CA ARG A 132 5.00 -17.11 3.17
C ARG A 132 6.21 -16.78 4.05
N ALA A 133 7.14 -17.72 4.21
CA ALA A 133 8.34 -17.49 4.99
C ALA A 133 9.21 -16.35 4.42
N TRP A 134 9.30 -16.21 3.09
CA TRP A 134 10.01 -15.09 2.46
C TRP A 134 9.33 -13.74 2.70
N ILE A 135 8.00 -13.67 2.57
CA ILE A 135 7.24 -12.44 2.88
C ILE A 135 7.49 -12.03 4.34
N PHE A 136 7.47 -12.99 5.28
CA PHE A 136 7.75 -12.70 6.68
C PHE A 136 9.18 -12.22 6.90
N ARG A 137 10.16 -12.81 6.21
CA ARG A 137 11.56 -12.35 6.28
C ARG A 137 11.71 -10.91 5.79
N PHE A 138 10.96 -10.48 4.78
CA PHE A 138 10.99 -9.08 4.33
C PHE A 138 10.43 -8.14 5.39
N ALA A 139 9.31 -8.49 6.03
CA ALA A 139 8.75 -7.72 7.12
C ALA A 139 9.69 -7.66 8.35
N PHE A 140 10.28 -8.78 8.74
CA PHE A 140 11.27 -8.81 9.83
C PHE A 140 12.53 -8.03 9.49
N ALA A 141 13.02 -8.08 8.25
CA ALA A 141 14.15 -7.27 7.82
C ALA A 141 13.83 -5.78 7.98
N ASN A 142 12.64 -5.32 7.57
CA ASN A 142 12.19 -3.96 7.79
C ASN A 142 12.18 -3.56 9.27
N ILE A 143 11.57 -4.39 10.14
CA ILE A 143 11.53 -4.16 11.58
C ILE A 143 12.96 -4.06 12.14
N ILE A 144 13.82 -5.04 11.84
CA ILE A 144 15.21 -5.07 12.30
C ILE A 144 15.97 -3.81 11.87
N PHE A 145 15.80 -3.36 10.62
CA PHE A 145 16.42 -2.12 10.14
C PHE A 145 15.95 -0.89 10.92
N CYS A 146 14.67 -0.78 11.29
CA CYS A 146 14.19 0.31 12.14
C CYS A 146 14.88 0.30 13.52
N TYR A 147 15.03 -0.88 14.14
CA TYR A 147 15.73 -1.00 15.42
C TYR A 147 17.22 -0.66 15.30
N ILE A 148 17.89 -1.10 14.24
CA ILE A 148 19.29 -0.74 13.95
C ILE A 148 19.41 0.78 13.79
N GLN A 149 18.53 1.42 13.01
CA GLN A 149 18.55 2.86 12.80
C GLN A 149 18.34 3.65 14.10
N ARG A 150 17.42 3.21 14.96
CA ARG A 150 17.13 3.85 16.25
C ARG A 150 18.28 3.68 17.26
N TYR A 151 18.72 2.43 17.49
CA TYR A 151 19.56 2.11 18.64
C TYR A 151 21.05 2.00 18.32
N LEU A 152 21.42 1.67 17.08
CA LEU A 152 22.84 1.57 16.69
C LEU A 152 23.33 2.83 15.97
N PHE A 153 22.49 3.42 15.11
CA PHE A 153 22.87 4.60 14.33
C PHE A 153 22.34 5.92 14.88
N ASN A 154 21.47 5.89 15.89
CA ASN A 154 20.87 7.08 16.51
C ASN A 154 20.29 8.08 15.48
N ARG A 155 19.67 7.59 14.41
CA ARG A 155 19.22 8.46 13.32
C ARG A 155 18.16 9.50 13.73
N GLN A 156 17.51 9.29 14.88
CA GLN A 156 16.62 10.26 15.50
C GLN A 156 17.29 11.59 15.88
N THR A 157 18.63 11.64 15.96
CA THR A 157 19.36 12.88 16.27
C THR A 157 19.76 13.66 15.01
N GLU A 158 19.52 13.11 13.83
CA GLU A 158 19.77 13.78 12.54
C GLU A 158 18.63 14.79 12.24
N ALA A 159 18.87 15.70 11.30
CA ALA A 159 17.80 16.56 10.78
C ALA A 159 16.66 15.71 10.20
N GLY A 160 15.41 16.02 10.57
CA GLY A 160 14.24 15.16 10.32
C GLY A 160 13.89 14.22 11.48
N LEU A 161 14.72 14.18 12.53
CA LEU A 161 14.43 13.50 13.80
C LEU A 161 13.95 12.05 13.62
N GLU A 162 12.86 11.65 14.26
CA GLU A 162 12.27 10.31 14.21
C GLU A 162 11.92 9.83 12.78
N ASP A 163 11.64 10.74 11.83
CA ASP A 163 11.32 10.39 10.44
C ASP A 163 12.48 9.71 9.71
N ASN A 164 13.70 9.80 10.27
CA ASN A 164 14.87 9.12 9.75
C ASN A 164 14.86 7.60 9.99
N ILE A 165 13.94 7.09 10.82
CA ILE A 165 13.75 5.66 11.12
C ILE A 165 12.83 5.05 10.07
N ASN A 166 13.41 4.75 8.91
CA ASN A 166 12.73 4.35 7.68
C ASN A 166 12.70 2.83 7.42
N GLY A 167 13.36 2.02 8.24
CA GLY A 167 13.52 0.59 7.97
C GLY A 167 14.33 0.34 6.70
N VAL A 168 13.85 -0.54 5.81
CA VAL A 168 14.53 -0.79 4.52
C VAL A 168 14.30 0.34 3.49
N PHE A 169 13.44 1.30 3.80
CA PHE A 169 13.04 2.38 2.89
C PHE A 169 13.88 3.65 2.99
N ILE A 170 15.16 3.48 3.35
CA ILE A 170 16.16 4.53 3.60
C ILE A 170 16.17 5.59 2.50
N GLY A 171 16.18 6.87 2.89
CA GLY A 171 16.29 7.99 1.95
C GLY A 171 15.00 8.30 1.16
N GLY A 172 13.86 7.72 1.53
CA GLY A 172 12.57 8.18 1.02
C GLY A 172 11.86 9.09 2.01
N GLY A 173 11.31 10.20 1.53
CA GLY A 173 10.64 11.21 2.38
C GLY A 173 9.48 10.66 3.23
N ALA A 174 8.81 9.60 2.78
CA ALA A 174 7.74 8.91 3.54
C ALA A 174 8.16 7.54 4.08
N GLY A 175 9.46 7.20 4.09
CA GLY A 175 9.95 5.84 4.36
C GLY A 175 9.53 5.30 5.72
N HIS A 176 9.50 6.15 6.76
CA HIS A 176 9.06 5.81 8.12
C HIS A 176 7.60 5.35 8.10
N VAL A 177 6.69 6.14 7.50
CA VAL A 177 5.27 5.79 7.37
C VAL A 177 5.08 4.49 6.59
N VAL A 178 5.78 4.34 5.46
CA VAL A 178 5.70 3.14 4.62
C VAL A 178 6.17 1.88 5.37
N GLY A 179 7.31 1.98 6.04
CA GLY A 179 7.87 0.91 6.86
C GLY A 179 6.94 0.52 8.00
N ALA A 180 6.33 1.50 8.67
CA ALA A 180 5.34 1.25 9.72
C ALA A 180 4.03 0.64 9.19
N SER A 181 3.52 1.10 8.04
CA SER A 181 2.34 0.55 7.37
C SER A 181 2.51 -0.93 7.00
N ILE A 182 3.69 -1.31 6.51
CA ILE A 182 4.07 -2.71 6.25
C ILE A 182 4.12 -3.50 7.56
N SER A 183 4.80 -2.97 8.57
CA SER A 183 4.96 -3.64 9.86
C SER A 183 3.61 -3.87 10.55
N ILE A 184 2.69 -2.89 10.59
CA ILE A 184 1.37 -3.09 11.21
C ILE A 184 0.51 -4.07 10.42
N THR A 185 0.57 -4.03 9.08
CA THR A 185 -0.13 -4.99 8.20
C THR A 185 0.33 -6.41 8.50
N PHE A 186 1.66 -6.59 8.61
CA PHE A 186 2.26 -7.85 9.02
C PHE A 186 1.84 -8.24 10.44
N GLY A 187 1.87 -7.31 11.41
CA GLY A 187 1.53 -7.56 12.81
C GLY A 187 0.10 -8.03 13.01
N VAL A 188 -0.87 -7.36 12.36
CA VAL A 188 -2.29 -7.75 12.38
C VAL A 188 -2.46 -9.16 11.82
N TYR A 189 -1.85 -9.45 10.66
CA TYR A 189 -1.91 -10.80 10.08
C TYR A 189 -1.23 -11.85 10.97
N TYR A 190 -0.03 -11.57 11.50
CA TYR A 190 0.73 -12.48 12.34
C TYR A 190 0.00 -12.79 13.65
N LEU A 191 -0.62 -11.78 14.28
CA LEU A 191 -1.37 -11.93 15.53
C LEU A 191 -2.66 -12.72 15.33
N PHE A 192 -3.46 -12.36 14.32
CA PHE A 192 -4.82 -12.87 14.17
C PHE A 192 -4.95 -14.06 13.21
N ALA A 193 -4.19 -14.10 12.11
CA ALA A 193 -4.31 -15.17 11.09
C ALA A 193 -3.41 -16.37 11.38
N LEU A 194 -2.17 -16.16 11.85
CA LEU A 194 -1.15 -17.20 11.97
C LEU A 194 -1.30 -18.06 13.24
N LYS A 195 -2.41 -18.80 13.36
CA LYS A 195 -2.72 -19.63 14.53
C LYS A 195 -1.76 -20.80 14.79
N SER A 196 -0.87 -21.12 13.84
CA SER A 196 0.15 -22.16 14.00
C SER A 196 1.28 -21.79 14.96
N LYS A 197 1.40 -20.52 15.36
CA LYS A 197 2.39 -20.05 16.32
C LYS A 197 1.77 -19.84 17.72
N PRO A 198 2.52 -20.13 18.79
CA PRO A 198 2.09 -19.83 20.17
C PRO A 198 1.65 -18.37 20.32
N LEU A 199 0.62 -18.13 21.16
CA LEU A 199 0.07 -16.79 21.37
C LEU A 199 1.14 -15.81 21.87
N PHE A 200 2.01 -16.23 22.80
CA PHE A 200 3.04 -15.35 23.34
C PHE A 200 4.00 -14.82 22.26
N ILE A 201 4.44 -15.67 21.32
CA ILE A 201 5.31 -15.23 20.20
C ILE A 201 4.58 -14.22 19.33
N ARG A 202 3.30 -14.47 19.05
CA ARG A 202 2.47 -13.56 18.27
C ARG A 202 2.30 -12.20 18.94
N VAL A 203 2.08 -12.19 20.26
CA VAL A 203 1.99 -10.97 21.06
C VAL A 203 3.34 -10.24 21.09
N LEU A 204 4.45 -10.93 21.31
CA LEU A 204 5.79 -10.32 21.31
C LEU A 204 6.12 -9.65 19.97
N VAL A 205 5.84 -10.31 18.84
CA VAL A 205 6.02 -9.70 17.51
C VAL A 205 5.15 -8.46 17.34
N PHE A 206 3.89 -8.51 17.79
CA PHE A 206 2.99 -7.37 17.72
C PHE A 206 3.47 -6.20 18.61
N LEU A 207 3.97 -6.47 19.81
CA LEU A 207 4.57 -5.46 20.69
C LEU A 207 5.84 -4.85 20.08
N ALA A 208 6.69 -5.65 19.43
CA ALA A 208 7.88 -5.14 18.73
C ALA A 208 7.50 -4.20 17.57
N ILE A 209 6.42 -4.50 16.85
CA ILE A 209 5.87 -3.64 15.79
C ILE A 209 5.26 -2.37 16.38
N PHE A 210 4.53 -2.48 17.49
CA PHE A 210 3.99 -1.32 18.18
C PHE A 210 5.10 -0.39 18.66
N ASN A 211 6.19 -0.94 19.21
CA ASN A 211 7.36 -0.15 19.56
C ASN A 211 8.02 0.49 18.33
N GLN A 212 8.09 -0.20 17.18
CA GLN A 212 8.57 0.40 15.93
C GLN A 212 7.73 1.65 15.55
N ILE A 213 6.41 1.59 15.67
CA ILE A 213 5.53 2.73 15.37
C ILE A 213 5.85 3.92 16.27
N ILE A 214 6.06 3.67 17.56
CA ILE A 214 6.44 4.71 18.54
C ILE A 214 7.79 5.33 18.18
N ILE A 215 8.83 4.51 17.97
CA ILE A 215 10.18 5.05 17.73
C ILE A 215 10.32 5.79 16.40
N SER A 216 9.42 5.55 15.43
CA SER A 216 9.40 6.21 14.12
C SER A 216 8.39 7.36 14.03
N ASP A 217 7.73 7.74 15.13
CA ASP A 217 6.63 8.71 15.21
C ASP A 217 5.53 8.54 14.13
N THR A 218 5.21 7.31 13.78
CA THR A 218 4.23 6.99 12.71
C THR A 218 2.81 6.80 13.23
N LYS A 219 2.38 7.63 14.18
CA LYS A 219 1.05 7.57 14.83
C LYS A 219 -0.15 7.49 13.85
N GLN A 220 -0.04 8.13 12.69
CA GLN A 220 -1.01 8.12 11.60
C GLN A 220 -1.28 6.71 11.04
N VAL A 221 -0.28 5.82 11.11
CA VAL A 221 -0.43 4.42 10.71
C VAL A 221 -1.37 3.67 11.65
N LEU A 222 -1.24 3.90 12.96
CA LEU A 222 -2.14 3.30 13.94
C LEU A 222 -3.57 3.83 13.77
N LEU A 223 -3.72 5.15 13.60
CA LEU A 223 -5.02 5.77 13.38
C LEU A 223 -5.71 5.20 12.13
N ALA A 224 -4.97 5.02 11.03
CA ALA A 224 -5.52 4.45 9.79
C ALA A 224 -6.08 3.04 9.99
N VAL A 225 -5.34 2.17 10.71
CA VAL A 225 -5.79 0.80 10.99
C VAL A 225 -7.00 0.79 11.94
N MET A 226 -7.03 1.68 12.94
CA MET A 226 -8.19 1.82 13.83
C MET A 226 -9.44 2.29 13.07
N ALA A 227 -9.32 3.31 12.23
CA ALA A 227 -10.42 3.78 11.38
C ALA A 227 -10.90 2.69 10.42
N ALA A 228 -9.98 1.93 9.82
CA ALA A 228 -10.33 0.78 8.98
C ALA A 228 -11.06 -0.33 9.75
N TYR A 229 -10.69 -0.56 11.02
CA TYR A 229 -11.41 -1.48 11.89
C TYR A 229 -12.84 -1.01 12.19
N VAL A 230 -13.03 0.28 12.46
CA VAL A 230 -14.38 0.87 12.63
C VAL A 230 -15.20 0.70 11.35
N LEU A 231 -14.64 1.02 10.18
CA LEU A 231 -15.29 0.79 8.89
C LEU A 231 -15.65 -0.69 8.70
N LEU A 232 -14.77 -1.62 9.07
CA LEU A 232 -15.04 -3.05 8.99
C LEU A 232 -16.22 -3.45 9.89
N GLN A 233 -16.30 -2.89 11.11
CA GLN A 233 -17.45 -3.12 11.97
C GLN A 233 -18.72 -2.60 11.32
N ILE A 234 -18.72 -1.36 10.80
CA ILE A 234 -19.85 -0.75 10.08
C ILE A 234 -20.33 -1.64 8.94
N VAL A 235 -19.42 -2.12 8.09
CA VAL A 235 -19.75 -2.99 6.95
C VAL A 235 -20.31 -4.35 7.39
N ASN A 236 -19.90 -4.83 8.56
CA ASN A 236 -20.37 -6.10 9.12
C ASN A 236 -21.55 -5.94 10.10
N LEU A 237 -22.11 -4.73 10.27
CA LEU A 237 -23.26 -4.52 11.13
C LEU A 237 -24.48 -5.25 10.58
N LYS A 238 -24.82 -6.36 11.23
CA LYS A 238 -26.10 -7.05 11.07
C LYS A 238 -27.04 -6.82 12.25
N ASP A 239 -26.50 -6.34 13.36
CA ASP A 239 -27.16 -6.27 14.67
C ASP A 239 -26.96 -4.88 15.28
N PRO A 240 -28.02 -4.05 15.35
CA PRO A 240 -27.93 -2.67 15.84
C PRO A 240 -27.53 -2.59 17.32
N VAL A 241 -27.80 -3.62 18.13
CA VAL A 241 -27.43 -3.64 19.55
C VAL A 241 -25.91 -3.74 19.70
N LYS A 242 -25.28 -4.61 18.90
CA LYS A 242 -23.81 -4.71 18.86
C LYS A 242 -23.17 -3.44 18.32
N SER A 243 -23.81 -2.77 17.35
CA SER A 243 -23.37 -1.46 16.87
C SER A 243 -23.33 -0.44 18.00
N CYS A 244 -24.40 -0.34 18.78
CA CYS A 244 -24.47 0.57 19.92
C CYS A 244 -23.37 0.25 20.95
N LEU A 245 -23.15 -1.04 21.27
CA LEU A 245 -22.08 -1.46 22.17
C LEU A 245 -20.69 -1.06 21.64
N TYR A 246 -20.40 -1.26 20.36
CA TYR A 246 -19.11 -0.86 19.77
C TYR A 246 -18.91 0.65 19.76
N LEU A 247 -19.97 1.43 19.53
CA LEU A 247 -19.91 2.89 19.64
C LEU A 247 -19.60 3.31 21.07
N VAL A 248 -20.26 2.74 22.07
CA VAL A 248 -19.99 3.02 23.49
C VAL A 248 -18.54 2.67 23.85
N VAL A 249 -18.07 1.47 23.51
CA VAL A 249 -16.69 1.05 23.77
C VAL A 249 -15.68 1.94 23.05
N GLY A 250 -15.96 2.30 21.80
CA GLY A 250 -15.13 3.23 21.02
C GLY A 250 -15.08 4.62 21.64
N SER A 251 -16.21 5.17 22.08
CA SER A 251 -16.28 6.47 22.77
C SER A 251 -15.51 6.44 24.09
N VAL A 252 -15.67 5.40 24.91
CA VAL A 252 -14.90 5.23 26.16
C VAL A 252 -13.40 5.18 25.87
N PHE A 253 -13.00 4.40 24.86
CA PHE A 253 -11.60 4.34 24.44
C PHE A 253 -11.06 5.71 24.01
N LEU A 254 -11.81 6.47 23.20
CA LEU A 254 -11.41 7.80 22.76
C LEU A 254 -11.26 8.80 23.92
N VAL A 255 -12.16 8.75 24.90
CA VAL A 255 -12.06 9.60 26.11
C VAL A 255 -10.83 9.22 26.95
N LEU A 256 -10.60 7.92 27.17
CA LEU A 256 -9.41 7.45 27.89
C LEU A 256 -8.11 7.77 27.15
N PHE A 257 -8.11 7.66 25.82
CA PHE A 257 -6.96 8.01 25.00
C PHE A 257 -6.70 9.51 25.02
N TYR A 258 -7.74 10.34 24.93
CA TYR A 258 -7.63 11.80 25.08
C TYR A 258 -7.03 12.18 26.44
N TRP A 259 -7.51 11.58 27.52
CA TRP A 259 -6.93 11.76 28.85
C TRP A 259 -5.46 11.31 28.87
N ALA A 260 -5.15 10.16 28.29
CA ALA A 260 -3.79 9.62 28.27
C ALA A 260 -2.79 10.53 27.55
N ILE A 261 -3.20 11.23 26.47
CA ILE A 261 -2.33 12.17 25.74
C ILE A 261 -1.79 13.27 26.67
N TYR A 262 -2.57 13.75 27.63
CA TYR A 262 -2.14 14.77 28.59
C TYR A 262 -1.35 14.23 29.79
N ASN A 263 -1.41 12.91 30.05
CA ASN A 263 -0.86 12.31 31.26
C ASN A 263 0.40 11.47 31.00
N PHE A 264 0.64 11.03 29.76
CA PHE A 264 1.79 10.21 29.41
C PHE A 264 2.67 10.90 28.36
N GLU A 265 3.92 11.14 28.71
CA GLU A 265 4.93 11.76 27.84
C GLU A 265 5.10 11.01 26.50
N ALA A 266 4.98 9.68 26.53
CA ALA A 266 5.03 8.83 25.35
C ALA A 266 3.93 9.14 24.30
N LEU A 267 2.88 9.88 24.68
CA LEU A 267 1.78 10.29 23.81
C LEU A 267 1.81 11.79 23.46
N SER A 268 2.84 12.53 23.88
CA SER A 268 2.99 13.97 23.62
C SER A 268 2.94 14.33 22.12
N GLY A 269 3.38 13.42 21.24
CA GLY A 269 3.28 13.57 19.78
C GLY A 269 1.85 13.78 19.26
N PHE A 270 0.81 13.37 20.01
CA PHE A 270 -0.59 13.59 19.62
C PHE A 270 -1.14 14.97 20.01
N THR A 271 -0.42 15.76 20.80
CA THR A 271 -0.90 17.08 21.27
C THR A 271 -1.16 18.07 20.13
N THR A 272 -0.44 17.98 19.00
CA THR A 272 -0.71 18.80 17.80
C THR A 272 -2.08 18.49 17.22
N TRP A 273 -2.53 17.23 17.27
CA TRP A 273 -3.77 16.77 16.65
C TRP A 273 -5.01 17.03 17.50
N ILE A 274 -4.87 17.29 18.80
CA ILE A 274 -6.03 17.53 19.68
C ILE A 274 -6.38 19.02 19.81
N ARG A 275 -5.64 19.90 19.14
CA ARG A 275 -5.89 21.35 19.09
C ARG A 275 -7.17 21.63 18.31
N PRO A 276 -8.28 22.07 18.94
CA PRO A 276 -9.53 22.30 18.21
C PRO A 276 -9.41 23.40 17.15
N GLU A 277 -8.54 24.39 17.35
CA GLU A 277 -8.36 25.55 16.49
C GLU A 277 -7.86 25.22 15.07
N ILE A 278 -7.24 24.06 14.85
CA ILE A 278 -6.71 23.69 13.52
C ILE A 278 -7.78 23.10 12.58
N TYR A 279 -8.94 22.69 13.10
CA TYR A 279 -9.96 21.93 12.34
C TYR A 279 -11.13 22.76 11.80
N GLY A 280 -11.24 24.04 12.17
CA GLY A 280 -12.29 24.90 11.62
C GLY A 280 -12.20 25.02 10.08
N PRO A 281 -13.23 25.58 9.40
CA PRO A 281 -13.16 25.86 7.96
C PRO A 281 -11.92 26.70 7.57
N ASP A 282 -11.54 27.61 8.46
CA ASP A 282 -10.34 28.44 8.35
C ASP A 282 -9.13 27.92 9.13
N GLY A 283 -9.27 26.76 9.77
CA GLY A 283 -8.21 26.12 10.53
C GLY A 283 -7.09 25.63 9.61
N GLU A 284 -5.87 25.65 10.12
CA GLU A 284 -4.67 25.33 9.34
C GLU A 284 -4.73 23.91 8.75
N ALA A 285 -5.21 22.93 9.53
CA ALA A 285 -5.28 21.54 9.09
C ALA A 285 -6.27 21.37 7.92
N THR A 286 -7.41 22.07 7.97
CA THR A 286 -8.40 22.06 6.88
C THR A 286 -7.83 22.73 5.64
N LYS A 287 -7.25 23.93 5.79
CA LYS A 287 -6.65 24.68 4.67
C LYS A 287 -5.54 23.89 3.97
N LEU A 288 -4.64 23.31 4.75
CA LEU A 288 -3.53 22.52 4.23
C LEU A 288 -4.04 21.20 3.61
N LYS A 289 -4.94 20.47 4.28
CA LYS A 289 -5.41 19.18 3.78
C LYS A 289 -6.14 19.29 2.45
N PHE A 290 -6.99 20.30 2.31
CA PHE A 290 -7.80 20.49 1.11
C PHE A 290 -7.15 21.42 0.07
N ALA A 291 -5.90 21.87 0.30
CA ALA A 291 -5.18 22.72 -0.65
C ALA A 291 -5.04 22.06 -2.04
N ALA A 292 -4.83 20.75 -2.09
CA ALA A 292 -4.75 20.01 -3.35
C ALA A 292 -5.98 20.23 -4.23
N PHE A 293 -7.20 20.09 -3.69
CA PHE A 293 -8.42 20.27 -4.47
C PHE A 293 -8.57 21.71 -4.97
N ARG A 294 -8.32 22.70 -4.09
CA ARG A 294 -8.43 24.12 -4.46
C ARG A 294 -7.44 24.50 -5.56
N ILE A 295 -6.18 24.10 -5.41
CA ILE A 295 -5.09 24.46 -6.32
C ILE A 295 -5.21 23.69 -7.63
N VAL A 296 -5.41 22.37 -7.60
CA VAL A 296 -5.54 21.58 -8.84
C VAL A 296 -6.73 22.06 -9.68
N SER A 297 -7.87 22.36 -9.04
CA SER A 297 -9.03 22.91 -9.75
C SER A 297 -8.76 24.26 -10.43
N SER A 298 -7.84 25.09 -9.94
CA SER A 298 -7.50 26.35 -10.60
C SER A 298 -6.68 26.17 -11.89
N TYR A 299 -6.18 24.96 -12.16
CA TYR A 299 -5.50 24.60 -13.40
C TYR A 299 -6.40 23.81 -14.37
N SER A 300 -7.67 23.58 -14.04
CA SER A 300 -8.62 22.93 -14.94
C SER A 300 -9.06 23.90 -16.05
N ASN A 301 -8.70 23.59 -17.29
CA ASN A 301 -9.02 24.42 -18.46
C ASN A 301 -10.27 23.96 -19.21
N SER A 302 -10.80 22.77 -18.91
CA SER A 302 -11.94 22.15 -19.59
C SER A 302 -12.86 21.41 -18.63
N PRO A 303 -14.18 21.32 -18.89
CA PRO A 303 -15.09 20.44 -18.15
C PRO A 303 -14.63 18.96 -18.16
N LEU A 304 -13.88 18.54 -19.19
CA LEU A 304 -13.31 17.19 -19.25
C LEU A 304 -12.28 16.94 -18.13
N ASN A 305 -11.64 17.99 -17.59
CA ASN A 305 -10.70 17.84 -16.47
C ASN A 305 -11.38 17.38 -15.18
N TRP A 306 -12.69 17.59 -15.01
CA TRP A 306 -13.43 16.98 -13.90
C TRP A 306 -13.55 15.47 -14.06
N LEU A 307 -13.70 14.99 -15.29
CA LEU A 307 -13.85 13.57 -15.59
C LEU A 307 -12.53 12.83 -15.64
N LEU A 308 -11.50 13.44 -16.22
CA LEU A 308 -10.22 12.81 -16.56
C LEU A 308 -9.00 13.46 -15.89
N GLY A 309 -9.19 14.44 -15.01
CA GLY A 309 -8.11 15.12 -14.30
C GLY A 309 -7.32 16.06 -15.21
N ILE A 310 -6.21 16.60 -14.68
CA ILE A 310 -5.31 17.49 -15.42
C ILE A 310 -4.04 16.78 -15.94
N GLY A 311 -4.05 15.44 -15.93
CA GLY A 311 -3.02 14.60 -16.54
C GLY A 311 -2.26 13.75 -15.52
N PRO A 312 -1.85 12.52 -15.88
CA PRO A 312 -1.04 11.68 -15.01
C PRO A 312 0.28 12.36 -14.61
N GLY A 313 0.60 12.35 -13.32
CA GLY A 313 1.81 12.96 -12.79
C GLY A 313 1.83 14.49 -12.83
N HIS A 314 0.70 15.15 -13.06
CA HIS A 314 0.62 16.62 -13.07
C HIS A 314 0.12 17.22 -11.75
N THR A 315 -0.29 16.38 -10.78
CA THR A 315 -0.82 16.83 -9.48
C THR A 315 -0.02 16.29 -8.29
N VAL A 316 -0.71 15.80 -7.27
CA VAL A 316 -0.21 15.56 -5.90
C VAL A 316 -0.01 14.09 -5.59
N GLY A 317 -0.30 13.20 -6.55
CA GLY A 317 0.06 11.80 -6.46
C GLY A 317 1.58 11.62 -6.39
N ARG A 318 2.07 10.44 -6.04
CA ARG A 318 3.50 10.13 -5.90
C ARG A 318 4.31 10.57 -7.11
N LEU A 319 3.78 10.35 -8.31
CA LEU A 319 4.46 10.66 -9.56
C LEU A 319 4.75 12.16 -9.67
N GLY A 320 3.71 13.00 -9.66
CA GLY A 320 3.83 14.45 -9.78
C GLY A 320 4.32 15.15 -8.52
N GLY A 321 3.94 14.61 -7.35
CA GLY A 321 4.30 15.14 -6.05
C GLY A 321 5.81 15.13 -5.84
N TRP A 322 6.54 14.05 -6.10
CA TRP A 322 7.99 14.09 -5.84
C TRP A 322 8.82 13.19 -6.74
N MET A 323 8.25 12.17 -7.38
CA MET A 323 9.03 11.23 -8.17
C MET A 323 9.61 11.89 -9.42
N LEU A 324 8.84 12.70 -10.14
CA LEU A 324 9.34 13.42 -11.32
C LEU A 324 10.47 14.38 -10.97
N GLU A 325 10.38 15.11 -9.86
CA GLU A 325 11.46 16.01 -9.42
C GLU A 325 12.69 15.21 -8.95
N SER A 326 12.48 14.17 -8.13
CA SER A 326 13.57 13.35 -7.58
C SER A 326 14.36 12.58 -8.64
N TYR A 327 13.73 12.27 -9.77
CA TYR A 327 14.32 11.51 -10.88
C TYR A 327 14.30 12.28 -12.20
N LYS A 328 14.31 13.61 -12.15
CA LYS A 328 14.21 14.46 -13.36
C LYS A 328 15.26 14.15 -14.42
N GLU A 329 16.51 13.92 -13.99
CA GLU A 329 17.64 13.59 -14.86
C GLU A 329 17.45 12.26 -15.61
N LEU A 330 16.62 11.36 -15.06
CA LEU A 330 16.29 10.07 -15.68
C LEU A 330 15.01 10.16 -16.54
N LEU A 331 14.00 10.87 -16.06
CA LEU A 331 12.64 10.80 -16.61
C LEU A 331 12.36 11.87 -17.68
N LEU A 332 12.86 13.10 -17.50
CA LEU A 332 12.63 14.18 -18.47
C LEU A 332 13.21 13.86 -19.87
N PRO A 333 14.44 13.31 -20.00
CA PRO A 333 14.97 12.94 -21.32
C PRO A 333 14.17 11.85 -22.03
N LEU A 334 13.36 11.08 -21.29
CA LEU A 334 12.48 10.04 -21.84
C LEU A 334 11.11 10.59 -22.26
N GLY A 335 10.87 11.90 -22.10
CA GLY A 335 9.61 12.55 -22.45
C GLY A 335 8.60 12.60 -21.31
N ALA A 336 9.05 12.57 -20.04
CA ALA A 336 8.18 12.90 -18.92
C ALA A 336 7.90 14.41 -18.86
N THR A 337 6.71 14.78 -18.39
CA THR A 337 6.24 16.17 -18.26
C THR A 337 5.99 16.53 -16.79
N ILE A 338 6.33 17.75 -16.40
CA ILE A 338 6.06 18.31 -15.06
C ILE A 338 5.08 19.47 -15.21
N HIS A 339 4.13 19.59 -14.29
CA HIS A 339 3.09 20.60 -14.33
C HIS A 339 3.15 21.52 -13.09
N PRO A 340 2.88 22.84 -13.22
CA PRO A 340 3.00 23.81 -12.12
C PRO A 340 2.07 23.54 -10.94
N ALA A 341 0.96 22.82 -11.13
CA ALA A 341 0.04 22.48 -10.05
C ALA A 341 0.72 21.71 -8.91
N SER A 342 1.59 20.75 -9.21
CA SER A 342 2.36 20.00 -8.20
C SER A 342 3.21 20.94 -7.34
N GLN A 343 3.90 21.89 -7.97
CA GLN A 343 4.75 22.86 -7.27
C GLN A 343 3.93 23.83 -6.43
N ALA A 344 2.79 24.31 -6.94
CA ALA A 344 1.90 25.19 -6.20
C ALA A 344 1.34 24.52 -4.93
N VAL A 345 1.06 23.22 -4.97
CA VAL A 345 0.64 22.47 -3.78
C VAL A 345 1.78 22.31 -2.78
N TRP A 346 3.02 22.05 -3.24
CA TRP A 346 4.18 22.04 -2.35
C TRP A 346 4.41 23.39 -1.69
N GLN A 347 4.20 24.49 -2.40
CA GLN A 347 4.30 25.82 -1.82
C GLN A 347 3.30 25.98 -0.66
N ALA A 348 2.07 25.49 -0.81
CA ALA A 348 1.10 25.48 0.29
C ALA A 348 1.53 24.62 1.49
N VAL A 349 2.34 23.57 1.27
CA VAL A 349 2.96 22.79 2.37
C VAL A 349 4.02 23.62 3.07
N VAL A 350 4.92 24.26 2.31
CA VAL A 350 6.01 25.08 2.86
C VAL A 350 5.49 26.30 3.62
N ASP A 351 4.40 26.91 3.13
CA ASP A 351 3.80 28.08 3.75
C ASP A 351 3.04 27.75 5.05
N SER A 352 2.75 26.46 5.28
CA SER A 352 2.00 25.99 6.44
C SER A 352 2.92 25.56 7.57
N TRP A 353 2.68 26.06 8.78
CA TRP A 353 3.37 25.57 9.98
C TRP A 353 3.02 24.12 10.34
N LEU A 354 1.97 23.54 9.72
CA LEU A 354 1.65 22.10 9.86
C LEU A 354 2.37 21.23 8.83
N GLY A 355 2.94 21.83 7.77
CA GLY A 355 3.49 21.11 6.63
C GLY A 355 4.65 20.19 6.99
N ASP A 356 5.52 20.62 7.90
CA ASP A 356 6.66 19.87 8.41
C ASP A 356 6.36 19.11 9.72
N GLN A 357 5.21 19.37 10.35
CA GLN A 357 4.83 18.76 11.65
C GLN A 357 4.04 17.47 11.53
N SER A 358 3.28 17.27 10.44
CA SER A 358 2.33 16.17 10.37
C SER A 358 1.96 15.75 8.96
N SER A 359 2.40 14.54 8.59
CA SER A 359 2.02 13.92 7.32
C SER A 359 0.52 13.61 7.19
N MET A 360 -0.23 13.63 8.30
CA MET A 360 -1.69 13.44 8.33
C MET A 360 -2.42 14.53 7.54
N PHE A 361 -1.95 15.77 7.67
CA PHE A 361 -2.58 16.95 7.06
C PHE A 361 -2.02 17.29 5.69
N SER A 362 -1.00 16.54 5.23
CA SER A 362 -0.41 16.77 3.91
C SER A 362 -1.48 16.72 2.81
N PRO A 363 -1.49 17.70 1.87
CA PRO A 363 -2.32 17.69 0.68
C PRO A 363 -1.87 16.63 -0.35
N LEU A 364 -0.68 16.05 -0.17
CA LEU A 364 -0.10 15.05 -1.04
C LEU A 364 -0.61 13.65 -0.70
N PHE A 365 -1.92 13.41 -0.83
CA PHE A 365 -2.54 12.13 -0.47
C PHE A 365 -3.18 11.39 -1.64
N GLY A 366 -3.20 10.06 -1.55
CA GLY A 366 -3.55 9.16 -2.66
C GLY A 366 -4.87 9.48 -3.35
N TRP A 367 -5.95 9.78 -2.60
CA TRP A 367 -7.23 10.12 -3.22
C TRP A 367 -7.21 11.43 -4.00
N ALA A 368 -6.55 12.46 -3.46
CA ALA A 368 -6.38 13.73 -4.18
C ALA A 368 -5.47 13.56 -5.39
N GLY A 369 -4.44 12.70 -5.31
CA GLY A 369 -3.57 12.37 -6.44
C GLY A 369 -4.33 11.68 -7.58
N ILE A 370 -5.08 10.62 -7.27
CA ILE A 370 -5.87 9.90 -8.28
C ILE A 370 -6.92 10.81 -8.91
N TRP A 371 -7.66 11.59 -8.11
CA TRP A 371 -8.65 12.53 -8.63
C TRP A 371 -8.01 13.66 -9.44
N GLY A 372 -6.90 14.22 -8.98
CA GLY A 372 -6.24 15.34 -9.66
C GLY A 372 -5.66 14.92 -11.00
N ASP A 373 -5.02 13.75 -11.04
CA ASP A 373 -4.39 13.22 -12.25
C ASP A 373 -5.42 12.65 -13.23
N LEU A 374 -6.43 11.91 -12.74
CA LEU A 374 -7.30 11.06 -13.56
C LEU A 374 -8.81 11.35 -13.44
N GLY A 375 -9.18 12.36 -12.66
CA GLY A 375 -10.56 12.81 -12.47
C GLY A 375 -11.45 11.80 -11.74
N ILE A 376 -12.76 12.03 -11.78
CA ILE A 376 -13.72 11.12 -11.14
C ILE A 376 -13.77 9.75 -11.81
N LEU A 377 -13.46 9.65 -13.11
CA LEU A 377 -13.42 8.36 -13.80
C LEU A 377 -12.26 7.51 -13.30
N GLY A 378 -11.07 8.10 -13.13
CA GLY A 378 -9.92 7.40 -12.55
C GLY A 378 -10.18 6.94 -11.12
N LEU A 379 -10.77 7.80 -10.29
CA LEU A 379 -11.18 7.44 -8.93
C LEU A 379 -12.19 6.27 -8.93
N GLY A 380 -13.20 6.35 -9.79
CA GLY A 380 -14.20 5.31 -9.96
C GLY A 380 -13.61 3.98 -10.42
N ALA A 381 -12.67 4.00 -11.38
CA ALA A 381 -11.99 2.79 -11.86
C ALA A 381 -11.10 2.16 -10.80
N TYR A 382 -10.37 2.95 -10.02
CA TYR A 382 -9.55 2.45 -8.91
C TYR A 382 -10.41 1.85 -7.79
N LEU A 383 -11.51 2.49 -7.43
CA LEU A 383 -12.49 1.96 -6.46
C LEU A 383 -13.17 0.69 -6.99
N TYR A 384 -13.48 0.62 -8.29
CA TYR A 384 -14.01 -0.57 -8.92
C TYR A 384 -13.03 -1.75 -8.85
N LEU A 385 -11.74 -1.53 -9.16
CA LEU A 385 -10.70 -2.54 -8.96
C LEU A 385 -10.63 -3.02 -7.51
N SER A 386 -10.65 -2.08 -6.56
CA SER A 386 -10.65 -2.38 -5.13
C SER A 386 -11.89 -3.20 -4.72
N PHE A 387 -13.05 -2.87 -5.26
CA PHE A 387 -14.31 -3.60 -5.06
C PHE A 387 -14.25 -5.03 -5.63
N LEU A 388 -13.60 -5.24 -6.78
CA LEU A 388 -13.38 -6.58 -7.32
C LEU A 388 -12.50 -7.42 -6.41
N ILE A 389 -11.46 -6.84 -5.80
CA ILE A 389 -10.63 -7.53 -4.80
C ILE A 389 -11.44 -7.85 -3.55
N TRP A 390 -12.22 -6.89 -3.06
CA TRP A 390 -13.09 -7.07 -1.89
C TRP A 390 -14.08 -8.24 -2.07
N THR A 391 -14.76 -8.29 -3.21
CA THR A 391 -15.83 -9.26 -3.46
C THR A 391 -15.31 -10.64 -3.86
N ASN A 392 -14.26 -10.71 -4.68
CA ASN A 392 -13.82 -11.97 -5.26
C ASN A 392 -12.64 -12.62 -4.53
N ILE A 393 -11.83 -11.84 -3.82
CA ILE A 393 -10.58 -12.32 -3.19
C ILE A 393 -10.67 -12.27 -1.66
N CYS A 394 -11.24 -11.21 -1.08
CA CYS A 394 -11.29 -11.02 0.38
C CYS A 394 -12.39 -11.87 1.03
N SER A 395 -11.99 -13.06 1.46
CA SER A 395 -12.89 -14.04 2.04
C SER A 395 -12.93 -14.05 3.58
N GLY A 396 -12.01 -13.34 4.24
CA GLY A 396 -11.98 -13.22 5.71
C GLY A 396 -11.98 -11.77 6.20
N ASN A 397 -12.21 -11.59 7.50
CA ASN A 397 -12.21 -10.26 8.12
C ASN A 397 -10.84 -9.58 8.10
N ILE A 398 -9.74 -10.35 8.05
CA ILE A 398 -8.38 -9.80 8.04
C ILE A 398 -8.09 -9.17 6.67
N SER A 399 -8.25 -9.91 5.57
CA SER A 399 -8.12 -9.35 4.22
C SER A 399 -9.02 -8.14 3.99
N ARG A 400 -10.26 -8.18 4.47
CA ARG A 400 -11.18 -7.03 4.45
C ARG A 400 -10.65 -5.85 5.27
N LEU A 401 -10.17 -6.09 6.49
CA LEU A 401 -9.52 -5.05 7.31
C LEU A 401 -8.37 -4.41 6.56
N LEU A 402 -7.49 -5.22 5.94
CA LEU A 402 -6.32 -4.72 5.21
C LEU A 402 -6.72 -3.87 4.01
N VAL A 403 -7.71 -4.30 3.21
CA VAL A 403 -8.21 -3.49 2.08
C VAL A 403 -8.84 -2.17 2.56
N LEU A 404 -9.57 -2.18 3.68
CA LEU A 404 -10.07 -0.95 4.28
C LEU A 404 -8.95 -0.08 4.85
N SER A 405 -7.88 -0.67 5.38
CA SER A 405 -6.69 0.07 5.81
C SER A 405 -6.07 0.79 4.62
N ALA A 406 -5.88 0.12 3.47
CA ALA A 406 -5.44 0.79 2.24
C ALA A 406 -6.36 1.96 1.87
N PHE A 407 -7.67 1.77 1.96
CA PHE A 407 -8.64 2.84 1.68
C PHE A 407 -8.42 4.07 2.59
N VAL A 408 -8.26 3.85 3.90
CA VAL A 408 -8.00 4.94 4.86
C VAL A 408 -6.61 5.56 4.65
N PHE A 409 -5.59 4.76 4.37
CA PHE A 409 -4.26 5.24 4.01
C PHE A 409 -4.28 6.09 2.74
N GLY A 410 -5.25 5.92 1.85
CA GLY A 410 -5.46 6.86 0.74
C GLY A 410 -5.72 8.29 1.16
N CYS A 411 -6.17 8.51 2.41
CA CYS A 411 -6.31 9.84 3.01
C CYS A 411 -5.01 10.34 3.66
N ILE A 412 -3.92 9.57 3.69
CA ILE A 412 -2.69 9.88 4.42
C ILE A 412 -1.48 9.64 3.53
N LEU A 413 -0.85 10.73 3.06
CA LEU A 413 0.22 10.67 2.06
C LEU A 413 -0.19 9.89 0.79
N SER A 414 0.72 9.76 -0.18
CA SER A 414 0.47 9.01 -1.41
C SER A 414 0.57 7.48 -1.21
N GLN A 415 0.15 6.95 -0.06
CA GLN A 415 0.37 5.53 0.31
C GLN A 415 -0.25 4.55 -0.71
N LEU A 416 -1.34 4.93 -1.39
CA LEU A 416 -1.96 4.12 -2.46
C LEU A 416 -1.07 3.92 -3.68
N GLU A 417 -0.08 4.79 -3.88
CA GLU A 417 0.89 4.76 -4.96
C GLU A 417 2.28 4.36 -4.45
N GLU A 418 2.45 4.04 -3.16
CA GLU A 418 3.70 3.49 -2.65
C GLU A 418 3.76 1.99 -2.97
N PRO A 419 4.62 1.56 -3.92
CA PRO A 419 4.59 0.17 -4.38
C PRO A 419 4.93 -0.81 -3.26
N ALA A 420 5.81 -0.44 -2.33
CA ALA A 420 6.25 -1.31 -1.24
C ALA A 420 5.12 -1.68 -0.30
N TYR A 421 4.35 -0.68 0.14
CA TYR A 421 3.22 -0.91 1.01
C TYR A 421 2.11 -1.68 0.29
N MET A 422 1.70 -1.21 -0.89
CA MET A 422 0.56 -1.79 -1.60
C MET A 422 0.84 -3.21 -2.11
N MET A 423 2.05 -3.51 -2.58
CA MET A 423 2.42 -4.87 -2.95
C MET A 423 2.56 -5.80 -1.75
N PHE A 424 3.07 -5.30 -0.61
CA PHE A 424 3.11 -6.11 0.61
C PHE A 424 1.70 -6.47 1.09
N LEU A 425 0.78 -5.48 1.09
CA LEU A 425 -0.62 -5.70 1.41
C LEU A 425 -1.25 -6.72 0.45
N ALA A 426 -1.05 -6.57 -0.85
CA ALA A 426 -1.49 -7.54 -1.85
C ALA A 426 -0.90 -8.95 -1.59
N ALA A 427 0.36 -9.04 -1.17
CA ALA A 427 0.99 -10.29 -0.81
C ALA A 427 0.30 -10.96 0.39
N ILE A 428 -0.02 -10.21 1.44
CA ILE A 428 -0.73 -10.74 2.62
C ILE A 428 -2.17 -11.16 2.28
N VAL A 429 -2.89 -10.35 1.50
CA VAL A 429 -4.25 -10.69 1.02
C VAL A 429 -4.21 -11.97 0.17
N GLY A 430 -3.25 -12.09 -0.74
CA GLY A 430 -3.08 -13.29 -1.56
C GLY A 430 -2.65 -14.51 -0.76
N LEU A 431 -1.84 -14.35 0.30
CA LEU A 431 -1.53 -15.43 1.24
C LEU A 431 -2.79 -15.96 1.91
N GLU A 432 -3.65 -15.07 2.44
CA GLU A 432 -4.90 -15.47 3.08
C GLU A 432 -5.82 -16.21 2.09
N TRP A 433 -5.91 -15.74 0.85
CA TRP A 433 -6.66 -16.40 -0.22
C TRP A 433 -6.18 -17.84 -0.44
N HIS A 434 -4.87 -18.06 -0.55
CA HIS A 434 -4.28 -19.40 -0.68
C HIS A 434 -4.54 -20.28 0.55
N GLU A 435 -4.41 -19.75 1.76
CA GLU A 435 -4.67 -20.51 3.00
C GLU A 435 -6.09 -21.04 3.07
N GLN A 436 -7.07 -20.20 2.71
CA GLN A 436 -8.47 -20.61 2.74
C GLN A 436 -8.77 -21.67 1.68
N ARG A 437 -8.18 -21.54 0.50
CA ARG A 437 -8.29 -22.53 -0.57
C ARG A 437 -7.73 -23.88 -0.11
N HIS A 438 -6.54 -23.91 0.49
CA HIS A 438 -5.96 -25.13 1.04
C HIS A 438 -6.83 -25.76 2.14
N LYS A 439 -7.37 -24.97 3.07
CA LYS A 439 -8.30 -25.47 4.11
C LYS A 439 -9.55 -26.11 3.52
N ASN A 440 -10.12 -25.51 2.47
CA ASN A 440 -11.29 -26.05 1.80
C ASN A 440 -10.99 -27.36 1.07
N PHE A 441 -9.81 -27.48 0.43
CA PHE A 441 -9.38 -28.75 -0.17
C PHE A 441 -9.23 -29.86 0.86
N THR A 442 -8.57 -29.61 2.00
CA THR A 442 -8.40 -30.61 3.05
C THR A 442 -9.74 -31.08 3.62
N LYS A 443 -10.70 -30.16 3.83
CA LYS A 443 -12.05 -30.52 4.30
C LYS A 443 -12.80 -31.42 3.31
N VAL A 444 -12.78 -31.10 2.01
CA VAL A 444 -13.49 -31.88 0.98
C VAL A 444 -12.93 -33.30 0.85
N VAL A 445 -11.62 -33.48 0.97
CA VAL A 445 -10.99 -34.80 0.93
C VAL A 445 -11.42 -35.65 2.12
N ILE A 446 -11.40 -35.10 3.34
CA ILE A 446 -11.80 -35.83 4.56
C ILE A 446 -13.28 -36.23 4.54
N THR A 447 -14.16 -35.41 3.98
CA THR A 447 -15.60 -35.76 3.87
C THR A 447 -15.91 -36.81 2.80
N ARG A 448 -14.95 -37.15 1.93
CA ARG A 448 -15.13 -38.12 0.83
C ARG A 448 -14.42 -39.45 1.08
N THR A 449 -13.55 -39.50 2.09
CA THR A 449 -12.94 -40.72 2.66
C THR A 449 -13.78 -41.20 3.81
#